data_AF-V1CF49-F1
#
_entry.id   AF-V1CF49-F1
#
_cell.length_a   1.000
_cell.length_b   1.000
_cell.length_c   1.000
_cell.angle_alpha   90.00
_cell.angle_beta   90.00
_cell.angle_gamma   90.00
#
_symmetry.space_group_name_H-M   'P 1'
#
loop_
_entity.id
_entity.type
_entity.pdbx_description
1 polymer ?
#
loop_
_entity_poly.entity_id
_entity_poly.type
_entity_poly.pdbx_seq_one_letter_code
_entity_poly.pdbx_strand_id
1 'polypeptide(L)' 'MEEKRKGYKTKKGQLAANKRYLDSHPEQKAKNRVLTYRATSKNFIKNYATLEDIVEIRQLLEEREKFLILQDE' A
#
# COMPACT_ATOMS: atom_id res chain seq x y z
N MET A 1 1.03 37.02 -0.42
CA MET A 1 0.31 35.72 -0.50
C MET A 1 1.10 34.83 -1.41
N GLU A 2 1.57 33.69 -0.92
CA GLU A 2 2.28 32.70 -1.75
C GLU A 2 1.28 32.13 -2.77
N GLU A 3 1.57 32.29 -4.06
CA GLU A 3 0.65 31.92 -5.12
C GLU A 3 0.51 30.38 -5.17
N LYS A 4 -0.65 29.85 -4.77
CA LYS A 4 -0.92 28.40 -4.80
C LYS A 4 -0.80 27.91 -6.25
N ARG A 5 0.06 26.92 -6.49
CA ARG A 5 0.24 26.31 -7.82
C ARG A 5 -1.11 25.89 -8.40
N LYS A 6 -1.39 26.29 -9.64
CA LYS A 6 -2.59 25.83 -10.38
C LYS A 6 -2.56 24.30 -10.47
N GLY A 7 -3.63 23.65 -10.00
CA GLY A 7 -3.79 22.20 -10.15
C GLY A 7 -3.79 21.81 -11.64
N TYR A 8 -3.30 20.60 -11.96
CA TYR A 8 -3.26 20.15 -13.35
C TYR A 8 -4.68 20.07 -13.94
N LYS A 9 -4.84 20.64 -15.13
CA LYS A 9 -6.11 20.78 -15.86
C LYS A 9 -6.77 19.44 -16.26
N THR A 10 -6.00 18.34 -16.32
CA THR A 10 -6.49 17.03 -16.75
C THR A 10 -6.03 15.90 -15.83
N LYS A 11 -6.86 14.85 -15.69
CA LYS A 11 -6.52 13.63 -14.92
C LYS A 11 -5.23 12.97 -15.41
N LYS A 12 -4.99 12.99 -16.73
CA LYS A 12 -3.75 12.47 -17.34
C LYS A 12 -2.52 13.28 -16.91
N GLY A 13 -2.64 14.61 -16.83
CA GLY A 13 -1.58 15.48 -16.34
C GLY A 13 -1.23 15.23 -14.87
N GLN A 14 -2.25 15.03 -14.02
CA GLN A 14 -2.06 14.67 -12.61
C GLN A 14 -1.35 13.31 -12.47
N LEU A 15 -1.78 12.30 -13.24
CA LEU A 15 -1.18 10.97 -13.20
C LEU A 15 0.29 11.00 -13.64
N ALA A 16 0.61 11.74 -14.72
CA ALA A 16 1.98 11.88 -15.19
C ALA A 16 2.88 12.60 -14.17
N ALA A 17 2.36 13.63 -13.49
CA ALA A 17 3.08 14.32 -12.44
C ALA A 17 3.32 13.44 -11.20
N ASN A 18 2.29 12.71 -10.76
CA ASN A 18 2.42 11.75 -9.67
C ASN A 18 3.45 10.67 -10.01
N LYS A 19 3.45 10.17 -11.26
CA LYS A 19 4.45 9.20 -11.73
C LYS A 19 5.86 9.77 -11.63
N ARG A 20 6.09 10.98 -12.16
CA ARG A 20 7.40 11.67 -12.08
C ARG A 20 7.88 11.86 -10.64
N TYR A 21 6.97 12.24 -9.73
CA TYR A 21 7.30 12.42 -8.32
C TYR A 21 7.69 11.10 -7.64
N LEU A 22 6.93 10.02 -7.90
CA LEU A 22 7.24 8.71 -7.32
C LEU A 22 8.50 8.08 -7.91
N ASP A 23 8.81 8.36 -9.18
CA ASP A 23 10.04 7.88 -9.81
C ASP A 23 11.29 8.62 -9.27
N SER A 24 11.17 9.89 -8.85
CA SER A 24 12.26 10.61 -8.19
C SER A 24 12.36 10.39 -6.67
N HIS A 25 11.34 9.79 -6.04
CA HIS A 25 11.30 9.53 -4.60
C HIS A 25 11.03 8.03 -4.32
N PRO A 26 12.05 7.17 -4.45
CA PRO A 26 11.89 5.73 -4.32
C PRO A 26 11.38 5.28 -2.94
N GLU A 27 11.74 5.99 -1.87
CA GLU A 27 11.22 5.72 -0.53
C GLU A 27 9.71 5.94 -0.44
N GLN A 28 9.21 7.02 -1.05
CA GLN A 28 7.78 7.31 -1.07
C GLN A 28 7.02 6.28 -1.91
N LYS A 29 7.63 5.83 -3.02
CA LYS A 29 7.10 4.74 -3.85
C LYS A 29 6.99 3.44 -3.04
N ALA A 30 8.00 3.10 -2.23
CA ALA A 30 7.98 1.93 -1.36
C ALA A 30 6.90 2.05 -0.27
N LYS A 31 6.80 3.20 0.41
CA LYS A 31 5.74 3.47 1.41
C LYS A 31 4.35 3.34 0.80
N ASN A 32 4.12 3.96 -0.35
CA ASN A 32 2.83 3.87 -1.06
C ASN A 32 2.48 2.43 -1.43
N ARG A 33 3.47 1.65 -1.91
CA ARG A 33 3.27 0.24 -2.23
C ARG A 33 2.79 -0.57 -1.01
N VAL A 34 3.42 -0.38 0.14
CA VAL A 34 3.01 -1.05 1.40
C VAL A 34 1.59 -0.64 1.81
N LEU A 35 1.25 0.65 1.70
CA LEU A 35 -0.10 1.15 2.00
C LEU A 35 -1.15 0.55 1.07
N THR A 36 -0.84 0.47 -0.23
CA THR A 36 -1.72 -0.16 -1.22
C THR A 36 -1.94 -1.62 -0.89
N TYR A 37 -0.89 -2.39 -0.63
CA TYR A 37 -1.04 -3.80 -0.25
C TYR A 37 -1.88 -3.96 1.00
N ARG A 38 -1.64 -3.16 2.05
CA ARG A 38 -2.46 -3.19 3.27
C ARG A 38 -3.94 -2.93 2.98
N ALA A 39 -4.26 -1.93 2.16
CA ALA A 39 -5.64 -1.60 1.83
C ALA A 39 -6.30 -2.72 0.99
N THR A 40 -5.58 -3.23 -0.01
CA THR A 40 -6.06 -4.31 -0.88
C THR A 40 -6.29 -5.60 -0.09
N SER A 41 -5.37 -5.99 0.79
CA SER A 41 -5.53 -7.18 1.64
C SER A 41 -6.75 -7.07 2.56
N LYS A 42 -6.97 -5.90 3.18
CA LYS A 42 -8.18 -5.67 4.00
C LYS A 42 -9.47 -5.80 3.17
N ASN A 43 -9.46 -5.24 1.96
CA ASN A 43 -10.60 -5.32 1.05
C ASN A 43 -10.86 -6.76 0.58
N PHE A 44 -9.79 -7.50 0.27
CA PHE A 44 -9.85 -8.90 -0.12
C PHE A 44 -10.49 -9.75 0.99
N ILE A 45 -9.94 -9.69 2.21
CA ILE A 45 -10.44 -10.44 3.37
C ILE A 45 -11.92 -10.12 3.64
N LYS A 46 -12.32 -8.86 3.51
CA LYS A 46 -13.68 -8.43 3.83
C LYS A 46 -14.73 -8.86 2.78
N ASN A 47 -14.38 -8.79 1.51
CA ASN A 47 -15.37 -8.81 0.42
C ASN A 47 -15.22 -9.99 -0.54
N TYR A 48 -14.07 -10.66 -0.57
CA TYR A 48 -13.75 -11.65 -1.60
C TYR A 48 -13.21 -12.98 -1.05
N ALA A 49 -12.61 -12.98 0.15
CA ALA A 49 -11.99 -14.17 0.71
C ALA A 49 -12.99 -15.31 0.95
N THR A 50 -12.62 -16.49 0.50
CA THR A 50 -13.29 -17.75 0.81
C THR A 50 -12.86 -18.28 2.18
N LEU A 51 -13.51 -19.34 2.65
CA LEU A 51 -13.13 -19.97 3.92
C LEU A 51 -11.71 -20.53 3.87
N GLU A 52 -11.31 -21.10 2.73
CA GLU A 52 -9.95 -21.63 2.51
C GLU A 52 -8.91 -20.50 2.55
N ASP A 53 -9.18 -19.38 1.86
CA ASP A 53 -8.31 -18.20 1.91
C ASP A 53 -8.12 -17.70 3.35
N ILE A 54 -9.18 -17.70 4.17
CA ILE A 54 -9.11 -17.25 5.56
C ILE A 54 -8.22 -18.19 6.39
N VAL A 55 -8.29 -19.50 6.16
CA VAL A 55 -7.44 -20.47 6.87
C VAL A 55 -5.97 -20.28 6.50
N GLU A 56 -5.67 -20.15 5.20
CA GLU A 56 -4.30 -19.90 4.73
C GLU A 56 -3.75 -18.57 5.28
N ILE A 57 -4.54 -17.49 5.22
CA ILE A 57 -4.14 -16.18 5.74
C ILE A 57 -3.84 -16.25 7.24
N ARG A 58 -4.59 -17.04 8.01
CA ARG A 58 -4.31 -17.22 9.45
C ARG A 58 -2.97 -17.92 9.68
N GLN A 59 -2.65 -18.97 8.93
CA GLN A 59 -1.35 -19.65 9.02
C GLN A 59 -0.20 -18.68 8.71
N LEU A 60 -0.33 -17.89 7.64
CA LEU A 60 0.66 -16.88 7.27
C LEU A 60 0.84 -15.79 8.36
N LEU A 61 -0.25 -15.39 9.03
CA LEU A 61 -0.19 -14.43 10.14
C LEU A 61 0.54 -15.02 11.35
N GLU A 62 0.25 -16.26 11.73
CA GLU A 62 0.94 -16.93 12.85
C GLU A 62 2.45 -17.04 12.63
N GLU A 63 2.88 -17.43 11.41
CA GLU A 63 4.31 -17.48 11.06
C GLU A 63 4.96 -16.10 11.14
N ARG A 64 4.27 -15.06 10.63
CA ARG A 64 4.78 -13.70 10.63
C ARG A 64 4.91 -13.13 12.04
N GLU A 65 3.94 -13.39 12.91
CA GLU A 65 3.94 -12.98 14.32
C GLU A 65 5.09 -13.63 15.07
N LYS A 66 5.28 -14.95 14.93
CA LYS A 66 6.42 -15.67 15.51
C LYS A 66 7.76 -15.05 15.10
N PHE A 67 7.93 -14.77 13.81
CA PHE A 67 9.14 -14.13 13.31
C PHE A 67 9.36 -12.74 13.91
N LEU A 68 8.30 -11.94 14.09
CA LEU A 68 8.43 -10.61 14.70
C LEU A 68 8.80 -10.69 16.18
N ILE A 69 8.14 -11.56 16.93
CA ILE A 69 8.43 -11.76 18.36
C ILE A 69 9.90 -12.18 18.55
N LEU A 70 10.39 -13.10 17.73
CA LEU A 70 11.80 -13.53 17.74
C LEU A 70 12.81 -12.46 17.29
N GLN A 71 12.37 -11.41 16.60
CA GLN A 71 13.24 -10.28 16.24
C GLN A 71 13.36 -9.24 17.35
N ASP A 72 12.39 -9.22 18.27
CA ASP A 72 12.32 -8.28 19.39
C ASP A 72 12.91 -8.86 20.70
N GLU A 73 13.26 -10.15 20.72
CA GLU A 73 14.01 -10.86 21.79
C GLU A 73 15.53 -10.84 21.55
#